data_AF-A0A520HML2-F1
#
_entry.id   AF-A0A520HML2-F1
#
_cell.length_a   1.000
_cell.length_b   1.000
_cell.length_c   1.000
_cell.angle_alpha   90.00
_cell.angle_beta   90.00
_cell.angle_gamma   90.00
#
_symmetry.space_group_name_H-M   'P 1'
#
loop_
_entity.id
_entity.type
_entity.pdbx_description
1 polymer ?
#
loop_
_entity_poly.entity_id
_entity_poly.type
_entity_poly.pdbx_seq_one_letter_code
_entity_poly.pdbx_strand_id
1 'polypeptide(L)'
;LIQRAVLRLLRLFPSGPVSPRDVAEFNDQQHTDMLQIRDFLILHYKATNRRDSAFWRQCAAMPIPASLEHKIELFRETGRVFRKNEELFAENSWVQVMLGQGIVPRSYHPIATKLRDDELARLLGGLRDGTNATVAGLPEHAEYVARYCGAAPAPSPVLAA
;
A
#
# COMPACT_ATOMS: atom_id res chain seq x y z
N LEU A 1 12.28 -2.95 -0.67
CA LEU A 1 13.42 -2.28 0.02
C LEU A 1 14.74 -2.53 -0.69
N ILE A 2 15.15 -3.79 -0.91
CA ILE A 2 16.42 -4.13 -1.60
C ILE A 2 16.58 -3.37 -2.92
N GLN A 3 15.60 -3.48 -3.83
CA GLN A 3 15.64 -2.80 -5.13
C GLN A 3 15.77 -1.26 -4.99
N ARG A 4 15.03 -0.63 -4.06
CA ARG A 4 15.15 0.82 -3.83
C ARG A 4 16.54 1.20 -3.33
N ALA A 5 17.12 0.39 -2.44
CA ALA A 5 18.46 0.62 -1.95
C ALA A 5 19.52 0.50 -3.06
N VAL A 6 19.40 -0.50 -3.93
CA VAL A 6 20.27 -0.64 -5.10
C VAL A 6 20.13 0.56 -6.03
N LEU A 7 18.90 0.96 -6.39
CA LEU A 7 18.67 2.12 -7.26
C LEU A 7 19.18 3.43 -6.64
N ARG A 8 19.02 3.60 -5.33
CA ARG A 8 19.53 4.77 -4.59
C ARG A 8 21.05 4.80 -4.58
N LEU A 9 21.69 3.65 -4.37
CA LEU A 9 23.14 3.51 -4.45
C LEU A 9 23.64 3.87 -5.86
N LEU A 10 22.95 3.41 -6.91
CA LEU A 10 23.31 3.76 -8.30
C LEU A 10 23.15 5.26 -8.58
N ARG A 11 22.13 5.92 -8.01
CA ARG A 11 21.92 7.37 -8.15
C ARG A 11 22.97 8.20 -7.41
N LEU A 12 23.42 7.73 -6.24
CA LEU A 12 24.42 8.37 -5.39
C LEU A 12 25.79 7.70 -5.53
N PHE A 13 26.05 7.04 -6.67
CA PHE A 13 27.28 6.27 -6.83
C PHE A 13 28.48 7.22 -6.91
N PRO A 14 29.48 7.07 -6.02
CA PRO A 14 30.58 8.01 -5.95
C PRO A 14 31.49 7.86 -7.19
N SER A 15 31.95 8.99 -7.73
CA SER A 15 32.95 9.03 -8.81
C SER A 15 34.40 8.94 -8.30
N GLY A 16 34.60 8.94 -6.98
CA GLY A 16 35.90 8.93 -6.31
C GLY A 16 35.76 8.47 -4.84
N PRO A 17 36.51 9.05 -3.89
CA PRO A 17 36.31 8.75 -2.47
C PRO A 17 34.86 8.95 -2.04
N VAL A 18 34.35 8.06 -1.18
CA VAL A 18 32.98 8.16 -0.66
C VAL A 18 32.85 9.43 0.17
N SER A 19 32.00 10.36 -0.29
CA SER A 19 31.70 11.58 0.45
C SER A 19 30.83 11.26 1.67
N PRO A 20 31.15 11.79 2.87
CA PRO A 20 30.25 11.69 4.02
C PRO A 20 28.87 12.31 3.77
N ARG A 21 28.76 13.25 2.81
CA ARG A 21 27.49 13.86 2.43
C ARG A 21 26.59 12.90 1.66
N ASP A 22 27.15 12.12 0.75
CA ASP A 22 26.39 11.10 -0.01
C ASP A 22 25.89 9.99 0.93
N VAL A 23 26.71 9.60 1.91
CA VAL A 23 26.33 8.63 2.95
C VAL A 23 25.17 9.16 3.80
N ALA A 24 25.24 10.41 4.24
CA ALA A 24 24.18 11.04 5.03
C ALA A 24 22.85 11.08 4.25
N GLU A 25 22.88 11.50 2.99
CA GLU A 25 21.71 11.57 2.12
C GLU A 25 21.11 10.18 1.85
N PHE A 26 21.96 9.18 1.56
CA PHE A 26 21.51 7.81 1.39
C PHE A 26 20.79 7.32 2.64
N ASN A 27 21.40 7.50 3.81
CA ASN A 27 20.87 7.02 5.09
C ASN A 27 19.56 7.71 5.47
N ASP A 28 19.43 9.02 5.24
CA ASP A 28 18.19 9.75 5.53
C ASP A 28 17.01 9.24 4.69
N GLN A 29 17.23 9.06 3.38
CA GLN A 29 16.20 8.51 2.50
C GLN A 29 15.85 7.05 2.85
N GLN A 30 16.83 6.21 3.18
CA GLN A 30 16.57 4.83 3.64
C GLN A 30 15.77 4.82 4.94
N HIS A 31 16.14 5.68 5.88
CA HIS A 31 15.48 5.75 7.17
C HIS A 31 14.03 6.18 7.02
N THR A 32 13.78 7.19 6.19
CA THR A 32 12.43 7.66 5.85
C THR A 32 11.58 6.54 5.24
N ASP A 33 12.11 5.76 4.29
CA ASP A 33 11.41 4.60 3.71
C ASP A 33 11.02 3.59 4.80
N MET A 34 11.93 3.28 5.73
CA MET A 34 11.69 2.34 6.81
C MET A 34 10.60 2.81 7.77
N LEU A 35 10.60 4.09 8.14
CA LEU A 35 9.57 4.67 8.99
C LEU A 35 8.19 4.63 8.33
N GLN A 36 8.10 4.96 7.04
CA GLN A 36 6.84 4.94 6.30
C GLN A 36 6.28 3.53 6.17
N ILE A 37 7.14 2.53 5.92
CA ILE A 37 6.74 1.12 5.86
C ILE A 37 6.26 0.65 7.23
N ARG A 38 7.01 0.96 8.29
CA ARG A 38 6.64 0.64 9.67
C ARG A 38 5.24 1.18 9.99
N ASP A 39 4.97 2.45 9.68
CA ASP A 39 3.68 3.07 9.96
C ASP A 39 2.53 2.37 9.22
N PHE A 40 2.73 2.03 7.94
CA PHE A 40 1.73 1.28 7.17
C PHE A 40 1.49 -0.14 7.72
N LEU A 41 2.53 -0.82 8.21
CA LEU A 41 2.37 -2.12 8.86
C LEU A 41 1.66 -2.01 10.21
N ILE A 42 2.00 -1.01 11.03
CA ILE A 42 1.33 -0.75 12.31
C ILE A 42 -0.17 -0.51 12.10
N LEU A 43 -0.55 0.22 11.04
CA LEU A 43 -1.96 0.47 10.70
C LEU A 43 -2.79 -0.82 10.69
N HIS A 44 -2.27 -1.90 10.09
CA HIS A 44 -2.96 -3.18 9.96
C HIS A 44 -3.32 -3.80 11.31
N TYR A 45 -2.55 -3.52 12.36
CA TYR A 45 -2.82 -4.01 13.71
C TYR A 45 -3.61 -3.01 14.54
N LYS A 46 -3.32 -1.72 14.40
CA LYS A 46 -3.94 -0.65 15.18
C LYS A 46 -5.41 -0.43 14.81
N ALA A 47 -5.70 -0.39 13.50
CA ALA A 47 -7.04 -0.14 12.99
C ALA A 47 -7.87 -1.42 12.99
N THR A 48 -8.33 -1.88 14.14
CA THR A 48 -9.08 -3.13 14.22
C THR A 48 -10.28 -3.02 15.14
N ASN A 49 -11.35 -3.70 14.77
CA ASN A 49 -12.54 -3.89 15.61
C ASN A 49 -12.46 -5.17 16.46
N ARG A 50 -11.43 -6.00 16.25
CA ARG A 50 -11.24 -7.23 17.02
C ARG A 50 -10.92 -6.94 18.48
N ARG A 51 -11.67 -7.55 19.38
CA ARG A 51 -11.45 -7.49 20.84
C ARG A 51 -11.45 -8.88 21.49
N ASP A 52 -11.46 -9.92 20.66
CA ASP A 52 -11.63 -11.33 21.05
C ASP A 52 -10.44 -11.89 21.83
N SER A 53 -9.23 -11.33 21.68
CA SER A 53 -8.03 -11.80 22.38
C SER A 53 -7.28 -10.66 23.07
N ALA A 54 -6.45 -11.01 24.06
CA ALA A 54 -5.56 -10.05 24.72
C ALA A 54 -4.63 -9.36 23.71
N PHE A 55 -4.15 -10.11 22.72
CA PHE A 55 -3.34 -9.59 21.61
C PHE A 55 -4.08 -8.47 20.85
N TRP A 56 -5.30 -8.70 20.38
CA TRP A 56 -6.03 -7.69 19.60
C TRP A 56 -6.44 -6.47 20.43
N ARG A 57 -6.75 -6.67 21.72
CA ARG A 57 -6.99 -5.55 22.65
C ARG A 57 -5.73 -4.70 22.83
N GLN A 58 -4.56 -5.33 22.97
CA GLN A 58 -3.28 -4.61 23.03
C GLN A 58 -2.99 -3.85 21.73
N CYS A 59 -3.11 -4.50 20.56
CA CYS A 59 -2.87 -3.85 19.26
C CYS A 59 -3.78 -2.64 19.04
N ALA A 60 -5.05 -2.72 19.44
CA ALA A 60 -5.98 -1.60 19.34
C ALA A 60 -5.63 -0.46 20.31
N ALA A 61 -5.13 -0.78 21.51
CA ALA A 61 -4.83 0.20 22.56
C ALA A 61 -3.40 0.77 22.52
N MET A 62 -2.45 0.14 21.82
CA MET A 62 -1.05 0.54 21.85
C MET A 62 -0.83 1.97 21.33
N PRO A 63 0.15 2.72 21.88
CA PRO A 63 0.56 3.98 21.29
C PRO A 63 1.13 3.75 19.88
N ILE A 64 0.96 4.76 19.02
CA ILE A 64 1.46 4.72 17.65
C ILE A 64 2.33 5.95 17.38
N PRO A 65 3.19 5.92 16.35
CA PRO A 65 3.94 7.09 15.92
C PRO A 65 3.00 8.24 15.54
N ALA A 66 3.38 9.48 15.89
CA ALA A 66 2.59 10.68 15.58
C ALA A 66 2.34 10.87 14.08
N SER A 67 3.27 10.40 13.23
CA SER A 67 3.13 10.38 11.77
C SER A 67 1.95 9.52 11.30
N LEU A 68 1.77 8.34 11.90
CA LEU A 68 0.66 7.45 11.60
C LEU A 68 -0.65 7.99 12.18
N GLU A 69 -0.64 8.47 13.43
CA GLU A 69 -1.80 9.07 14.06
C GLU A 69 -2.35 10.22 13.23
N HIS A 70 -1.49 11.14 12.80
CA HIS A 70 -1.87 12.24 11.92
C HIS A 70 -2.56 11.76 10.63
N LYS A 71 -2.03 10.72 9.98
CA LYS A 71 -2.61 10.19 8.73
C LYS A 71 -3.97 9.53 8.97
N ILE A 72 -4.11 8.79 10.08
CA ILE A 72 -5.39 8.18 10.48
C ILE A 72 -6.45 9.25 10.77
N GLU A 73 -6.11 10.26 11.57
CA GLU A 73 -7.08 11.30 11.94
C GLU A 73 -7.44 12.18 10.75
N LEU A 74 -6.49 12.52 9.87
CA LEU A 74 -6.78 13.26 8.65
C LEU A 74 -7.80 12.54 7.75
N PHE A 75 -7.62 11.23 7.59
CA PHE A 75 -8.54 10.40 6.83
C PHE A 75 -9.90 10.26 7.53
N ARG A 76 -9.90 10.01 8.84
CA ARG A 76 -11.13 9.89 9.63
C ARG A 76 -11.96 11.17 9.62
N GLU A 77 -11.33 12.34 9.71
CA GLU A 77 -12.07 13.61 9.72
C GLU A 77 -12.56 13.99 8.32
N THR A 78 -11.72 13.84 7.30
CA THR A 78 -11.97 14.49 5.98
C THR A 78 -11.83 13.61 4.75
N GLY A 79 -11.56 12.32 4.93
CA GLY A 79 -11.38 11.36 3.83
C GLY A 79 -10.14 11.61 2.98
N ARG A 80 -9.23 12.48 3.45
CA ARG A 80 -8.02 12.85 2.71
C ARG A 80 -6.88 11.92 3.06
N VAL A 81 -6.14 11.53 2.02
CA VAL A 81 -4.84 10.89 2.12
C VAL A 81 -3.90 11.67 1.24
N PHE A 82 -2.69 11.96 1.73
CA PHE A 82 -1.63 12.54 0.93
C PHE A 82 -0.42 11.62 0.94
N ARG A 83 0.17 11.46 -0.23
CA ARG A 83 1.50 10.88 -0.36
C ARG A 83 2.55 11.96 -0.10
N LYS A 84 3.40 11.78 0.92
CA LYS A 84 4.56 12.65 1.12
C LYS A 84 5.78 12.05 0.41
N ASN A 85 6.50 12.87 -0.36
CA ASN A 85 7.72 12.48 -1.07
C ASN A 85 7.50 11.25 -1.98
N GLU A 86 8.50 10.36 -2.06
CA GLU A 86 8.39 9.07 -2.75
C GLU A 86 7.96 7.94 -1.80
N GLU A 87 6.88 8.11 -1.03
CA GLU A 87 6.29 7.02 -0.24
C GLU A 87 6.09 5.75 -1.10
N LEU A 88 6.41 4.59 -0.51
CA LEU A 88 6.28 3.28 -1.17
C LEU A 88 4.82 2.93 -1.45
N PHE A 89 3.93 3.22 -0.48
CA PHE A 89 2.51 2.93 -0.59
C PHE A 89 1.78 4.13 -1.20
N ALA A 90 1.02 3.87 -2.25
CA ALA A 90 0.21 4.89 -2.92
C ALA A 90 -1.00 5.29 -2.06
N GLU A 91 -1.60 6.43 -2.39
CA GLU A 91 -2.81 6.93 -1.70
C GLU A 91 -3.94 5.91 -1.70
N ASN A 92 -4.12 5.18 -2.81
CA ASN A 92 -5.12 4.12 -2.93
C ASN A 92 -4.93 3.01 -1.87
N SER A 93 -3.69 2.59 -1.60
CA SER A 93 -3.41 1.56 -0.60
C SER A 93 -3.86 1.98 0.80
N TRP A 94 -3.60 3.24 1.16
CA TRP A 94 -4.06 3.81 2.44
C TRP A 94 -5.59 3.90 2.52
N VAL A 95 -6.25 4.36 1.46
CA VAL A 95 -7.73 4.45 1.40
C VAL A 95 -8.35 3.05 1.55
N GLN A 96 -7.86 2.06 0.79
CA GLN A 96 -8.38 0.69 0.84
C GLN A 96 -8.19 0.04 2.21
N VAL A 97 -7.02 0.18 2.82
CA VAL A 97 -6.74 -0.39 4.15
C VAL A 97 -7.57 0.31 5.21
N MET A 98 -7.62 1.64 5.24
CA MET A 98 -8.37 2.37 6.25
C MET A 98 -9.88 2.11 6.17
N LEU A 99 -10.47 2.18 4.96
CA LEU A 99 -11.89 1.84 4.76
C LEU A 99 -12.17 0.37 5.08
N GLY A 100 -11.34 -0.55 4.54
CA GLY A 100 -11.49 -1.99 4.75
C GLY A 100 -11.36 -2.42 6.20
N GLN A 101 -10.62 -1.66 7.01
CA GLN A 101 -10.48 -1.86 8.45
C GLN A 101 -11.49 -1.09 9.30
N GLY A 102 -12.47 -0.43 8.68
CA GLY A 102 -13.59 0.19 9.35
C GLY A 102 -13.36 1.64 9.80
N ILE A 103 -12.30 2.31 9.32
CA ILE A 103 -12.16 3.75 9.51
C ILE A 103 -13.01 4.44 8.45
N VAL A 104 -14.18 4.94 8.87
CA VAL A 104 -15.11 5.65 7.98
C VAL A 104 -14.88 7.17 8.12
N PRO A 105 -14.58 7.89 7.03
CA PRO A 105 -14.49 9.35 7.05
C PRO A 105 -15.79 10.02 7.48
N ARG A 106 -15.70 11.04 8.34
CA ARG A 106 -16.85 11.86 8.77
C ARG A 106 -17.30 12.87 7.73
N SER A 107 -16.39 13.26 6.84
CA SER A 107 -16.68 14.16 5.73
C SER A 107 -15.87 13.77 4.50
N TYR A 108 -16.23 14.38 3.37
CA TYR A 108 -15.60 14.17 2.07
C TYR A 108 -15.37 15.51 1.39
N HIS A 109 -14.61 15.52 0.29
CA HIS A 109 -14.32 16.75 -0.42
C HIS A 109 -15.60 17.40 -1.00
N PRO A 110 -15.86 18.70 -0.77
CA PRO A 110 -17.11 19.36 -1.19
C PRO A 110 -17.39 19.31 -2.70
N ILE A 111 -16.36 19.10 -3.53
CA ILE A 111 -16.55 18.92 -4.98
C ILE A 111 -17.51 17.78 -5.31
N ALA A 112 -17.61 16.76 -4.45
CA ALA A 112 -18.51 15.64 -4.65
C ALA A 112 -19.99 16.06 -4.62
N THR A 113 -20.33 17.18 -3.95
CA THR A 113 -21.71 17.70 -3.90
C THR A 113 -22.11 18.45 -5.17
N LYS A 114 -21.23 18.55 -6.17
CA LYS A 114 -21.53 19.21 -7.45
C LYS A 114 -22.21 18.27 -8.45
N LEU A 115 -22.12 16.96 -8.24
CA LEU A 115 -22.83 15.96 -9.04
C LEU A 115 -24.22 15.75 -8.46
N ARG A 116 -25.24 15.70 -9.33
CA ARG A 116 -26.57 15.23 -8.96
C ARG A 116 -26.54 13.70 -8.76
N ASP A 117 -27.52 13.17 -8.04
CA ASP A 117 -27.60 11.74 -7.73
C ASP A 117 -27.64 10.86 -9.00
N ASP A 118 -28.33 11.29 -10.05
CA ASP A 118 -28.39 10.60 -11.34
C ASP A 118 -27.02 10.54 -12.03
N GLU A 119 -26.26 11.64 -11.96
CA GLU A 119 -24.93 11.74 -12.55
C GLU A 119 -23.91 10.89 -11.78
N LEU A 120 -23.99 10.92 -10.45
CA LEU A 120 -23.14 10.12 -9.58
C LEU A 120 -23.41 8.62 -9.78
N ALA A 121 -24.69 8.21 -9.82
CA ALA A 121 -25.07 6.83 -10.07
C ALA A 121 -24.59 6.34 -11.44
N ARG A 122 -24.71 7.17 -12.48
CA ARG A 122 -24.20 6.85 -13.82
C ARG A 122 -22.68 6.76 -13.85
N LEU A 123 -21.97 7.66 -13.18
CA LEU A 123 -20.50 7.64 -13.10
C LEU A 123 -20.01 6.35 -12.43
N LEU A 124 -20.53 6.04 -11.24
CA LEU A 124 -20.15 4.84 -10.49
C LEU A 124 -20.57 3.55 -11.20
N GLY A 125 -21.76 3.55 -11.84
CA GLY A 125 -22.23 2.46 -12.68
C GLY A 125 -21.28 2.17 -13.84
N GLY A 126 -20.87 3.21 -14.58
CA GLY A 126 -19.92 3.06 -15.69
C GLY A 126 -18.55 2.51 -15.25
N LEU A 127 -18.02 2.94 -14.10
CA LEU A 127 -16.78 2.40 -13.54
C LEU A 127 -16.89 0.92 -13.19
N ARG A 128 -18.01 0.52 -12.57
CA ARG A 128 -18.31 -0.88 -12.23
C ARG A 128 -18.42 -1.72 -13.49
N ASP A 129 -19.17 -1.26 -14.48
CA ASP A 129 -19.44 -2.01 -15.70
C ASP A 129 -18.16 -2.17 -16.54
N GLY A 130 -17.32 -1.12 -16.63
CA GLY A 130 -16.00 -1.18 -17.27
C GLY A 130 -15.04 -2.16 -16.59
N THR A 131 -15.07 -2.21 -15.25
CA THR A 131 -14.28 -3.18 -14.47
C THR A 131 -14.76 -4.60 -14.75
N ASN A 132 -16.07 -4.84 -14.71
CA ASN A 132 -16.67 -6.15 -14.98
C ASN A 132 -16.37 -6.63 -16.41
N ALA A 133 -16.49 -5.75 -17.40
CA ALA A 133 -16.17 -6.07 -18.79
C ALA A 133 -14.69 -6.44 -18.97
N THR A 134 -13.79 -5.73 -18.28
CA THR A 134 -12.34 -6.04 -18.31
C THR A 134 -12.06 -7.40 -17.67
N VAL A 135 -12.58 -7.64 -16.46
CA VAL A 135 -12.38 -8.89 -15.71
C VAL A 135 -12.93 -10.09 -16.48
N ALA A 136 -14.10 -9.97 -17.11
CA ALA A 136 -14.70 -11.04 -17.90
C ALA A 136 -13.86 -11.45 -19.12
N GLY A 137 -12.99 -10.56 -19.61
CA GLY A 137 -12.06 -10.84 -20.70
C GLY A 137 -10.71 -11.43 -20.27
N LEU A 138 -10.44 -11.52 -18.95
CA LEU A 138 -9.19 -12.07 -18.45
C LEU A 138 -9.29 -13.60 -18.29
N PRO A 139 -8.24 -14.35 -18.67
CA PRO A 139 -8.17 -15.78 -18.37
C PRO A 139 -8.00 -16.02 -16.88
N GLU A 140 -8.35 -17.23 -16.43
CA GLU A 140 -7.98 -17.70 -15.11
C GLU A 140 -6.46 -17.69 -14.92
N HIS A 141 -6.02 -17.39 -13.69
CA HIS A 141 -4.59 -17.19 -13.41
C HIS A 141 -3.73 -18.39 -13.82
N ALA A 142 -4.21 -19.62 -13.56
CA ALA A 142 -3.48 -20.84 -13.91
C ALA A 142 -3.32 -21.01 -15.44
N GLU A 143 -4.35 -20.68 -16.21
CA GLU A 143 -4.30 -20.77 -17.68
C GLU A 143 -3.34 -19.75 -18.28
N TYR A 144 -3.35 -18.52 -17.75
CA TYR A 144 -2.42 -17.48 -18.16
C TYR A 144 -0.98 -17.89 -17.92
N VAL A 145 -0.66 -18.36 -16.70
CA VAL A 145 0.69 -18.80 -16.33
C VAL A 145 1.15 -19.94 -17.23
N ALA A 146 0.31 -20.95 -17.47
CA ALA A 146 0.66 -22.07 -18.34
C ALA A 146 1.05 -21.63 -19.77
N ARG A 147 0.35 -20.63 -20.32
CA ARG A 147 0.62 -20.09 -21.66
C ARG A 147 1.82 -19.14 -21.71
N TYR A 148 2.00 -18.31 -20.69
CA TYR A 148 3.01 -17.24 -20.70
C TYR A 148 4.38 -17.70 -20.19
N CYS A 149 4.40 -18.42 -19.06
CA CYS A 149 5.64 -18.78 -18.37
C CYS A 149 5.54 -20.15 -17.67
N GLY A 150 4.83 -21.10 -18.26
CA GLY A 150 4.67 -22.44 -17.71
C GLY A 150 6.03 -23.08 -17.42
N ALA A 151 6.27 -23.41 -16.14
CA ALA A 151 7.49 -24.10 -15.75
C ALA A 151 7.41 -25.57 -16.21
N ALA A 152 8.51 -26.08 -16.76
CA ALA A 152 8.63 -27.52 -16.96
C ALA A 152 8.53 -28.23 -15.60
N PRO A 153 7.86 -29.39 -15.52
CA PRO A 153 7.85 -30.17 -14.28
C PRO A 153 9.29 -30.48 -13.87
N ALA A 154 9.60 -30.29 -12.58
CA ALA A 154 10.90 -30.65 -12.05
C ALA A 154 11.15 -32.15 -12.32
N PRO A 155 12.36 -32.54 -12.78
CA PRO A 155 12.68 -33.95 -12.99
C PRO A 155 12.49 -34.72 -11.68
N SER A 156 11.84 -35.88 -11.75
CA SER A 156 11.63 -36.75 -10.58
C SER A 156 12.97 -37.01 -9.88
N PRO A 157 13.02 -36.94 -8.53
CA PRO A 157 14.23 -37.31 -7.81
C PRO A 157 14.55 -38.77 -8.14
N VAL A 158 15.70 -38.99 -8.78
CA VAL A 158 16.24 -40.33 -8.97
C VAL A 158 16.55 -40.85 -7.58
N LEU A 159 15.70 -41.75 -7.06
CA LEU A 159 16.01 -42.54 -5.87
C LEU A 159 17.25 -43.36 -6.20
N ALA A 160 18.40 -42.95 -5.69
CA ALA A 160 19.60 -43.79 -5.67
C ALA A 160 19.31 -44.97 -4.74
N ALA A 161 19.31 -46.18 -5.32
CA ALA A 161 19.20 -47.45 -4.61
C ALA A 161 20.53 -47.84 -3.96
#